data_AF-A0A957TI09-F1
#
_entry.id   AF-A0A957TI09-F1
#
_cell.length_a   1.000
_cell.length_b   1.000
_cell.length_c   1.000
_cell.angle_alpha   90.00
_cell.angle_beta   90.00
_cell.angle_gamma   90.00
#
_symmetry.space_group_name_H-M   'P 1'
#
loop_
_entity.id
_entity.type
_entity.pdbx_description
1 polymer ?
#
loop_
_entity_poly.entity_id
_entity_poly.type
_entity_poly.pdbx_seq_one_letter_code
_entity_poly.pdbx_strand_id
1 'polypeptide(L)'
;MNNVATSELQSLLPTILGFVASLLLLAWLSRQLSLQIQTLFVYLTRNGDLTMILLFLLLLPGIVIHEAAHWFAARALGLKTGKFRVWPRKQGKYIGLGSVSVQRGNLWQETIVGMAPLIVGTVLLALIGEHIFHVFRFSIALSEQQWINSWRAFQQALQEPDGILWAYLLFAIANAMMPSASDR
;
A
#
# COMPACT_ATOMS: atom_id res chain seq x y z
N MET A 1 -21.99 -2.84 35.69
CA MET A 1 -21.61 -3.16 34.29
C MET A 1 -21.01 -1.97 33.53
N ASN A 2 -21.33 -0.70 33.84
CA ASN A 2 -20.79 0.45 33.11
C ASN A 2 -19.29 0.76 33.32
N ASN A 3 -18.71 0.42 34.49
CA ASN A 3 -17.30 0.73 34.79
C ASN A 3 -16.28 -0.21 34.10
N VAL A 4 -16.70 -1.41 33.70
CA VAL A 4 -15.84 -2.36 32.98
C VAL A 4 -15.70 -1.92 31.52
N ALA A 5 -16.80 -1.53 30.88
CA ALA A 5 -16.77 -1.02 29.51
C ALA A 5 -15.95 0.28 29.36
N THR A 6 -16.00 1.17 30.35
CA THR A 6 -15.23 2.43 30.30
C THR A 6 -13.73 2.23 30.51
N SER A 7 -13.32 1.27 31.34
CA SER A 7 -11.91 0.94 31.55
C SER A 7 -11.30 0.20 30.35
N GLU A 8 -12.06 -0.69 29.70
CA GLU A 8 -11.63 -1.30 28.43
C GLU A 8 -11.42 -0.25 27.33
N LEU A 9 -12.36 0.69 27.16
CA LEU A 9 -12.22 1.77 26.17
C LEU A 9 -11.00 2.67 26.45
N GLN A 10 -10.70 2.96 27.71
CA GLN A 10 -9.51 3.74 28.09
C GLN A 10 -8.20 3.00 27.77
N SER A 11 -8.19 1.67 27.89
CA SER A 11 -7.03 0.84 27.54
C SER A 11 -6.80 0.71 26.03
N LEU A 12 -7.88 0.75 25.23
CA LEU A 12 -7.80 0.66 23.77
C LEU A 12 -7.38 1.97 23.11
N LEU A 13 -7.72 3.11 23.71
CA LEU A 13 -7.41 4.43 23.18
C LEU A 13 -5.92 4.62 22.82
N PRO A 14 -4.93 4.37 23.70
CA PRO A 14 -3.52 4.51 23.36
C PRO A 14 -3.08 3.57 22.23
N THR A 15 -3.61 2.35 22.17
CA THR A 15 -3.30 1.37 21.11
C THR A 15 -3.83 1.85 19.76
N ILE A 16 -5.07 2.35 19.71
CA ILE A 16 -5.66 2.90 18.50
C ILE A 16 -4.88 4.14 18.05
N LEU A 17 -4.54 5.04 18.96
CA LEU A 17 -3.73 6.23 18.66
C LEU A 17 -2.35 5.85 18.13
N GLY A 18 -1.67 4.89 18.77
CA GLY A 18 -0.38 4.38 18.32
C GLY A 18 -0.47 3.75 16.94
N PHE A 19 -1.51 2.96 16.67
CA PHE A 19 -1.77 2.37 15.37
C PHE A 19 -1.99 3.43 14.29
N VAL A 20 -2.89 4.40 14.52
CA VAL A 20 -3.14 5.51 13.58
C VAL A 20 -1.87 6.32 13.34
N ALA A 21 -1.11 6.65 14.39
CA ALA A 21 0.16 7.36 14.26
C ALA A 21 1.18 6.56 13.42
N SER A 22 1.26 5.24 13.60
CA SER A 22 2.13 4.38 12.81
C SER A 22 1.73 4.35 11.33
N LEU A 23 0.44 4.31 11.02
CA LEU A 23 -0.07 4.36 9.64
C LEU A 23 0.24 5.71 8.98
N LEU A 24 0.07 6.82 9.70
CA LEU A 24 0.40 8.15 9.20
C LEU A 24 1.91 8.30 8.93
N LEU A 25 2.75 7.78 9.84
CA LEU A 25 4.20 7.77 9.66
C LEU A 25 4.60 6.93 8.45
N LEU A 26 4.03 5.73 8.30
CA LEU A 26 4.27 4.85 7.15
C LEU A 26 3.83 5.50 5.84
N ALA A 27 2.65 6.14 5.80
CA ALA A 27 2.17 6.85 4.63
C ALA A 27 3.09 8.02 4.26
N TRP A 28 3.60 8.77 5.26
CA TRP A 28 4.57 9.83 5.04
C TRP A 28 5.91 9.30 4.50
N LEU A 29 6.47 8.25 5.12
CA LEU A 29 7.72 7.63 4.66
C LEU A 29 7.59 7.04 3.26
N SER A 30 6.49 6.35 2.97
CA SER A 30 6.18 5.80 1.64
C SER A 30 6.13 6.91 0.60
N ARG A 31 5.46 8.02 0.90
CA ARG A 31 5.43 9.21 0.04
C ARG A 31 6.82 9.78 -0.20
N GLN A 32 7.67 9.90 0.83
CA GLN A 32 9.03 10.41 0.65
C GLN A 32 9.87 9.47 -0.21
N LEU A 33 9.84 8.16 0.06
CA LEU A 33 10.53 7.16 -0.74
C LEU A 33 10.12 7.23 -2.22
N SER A 34 8.82 7.30 -2.49
CA SER A 34 8.28 7.44 -3.84
C SER A 34 8.83 8.68 -4.56
N LEU A 35 8.91 9.83 -3.87
CA LEU A 35 9.49 11.06 -4.43
C LEU A 35 10.99 10.94 -4.70
N GLN A 36 11.74 10.30 -3.79
CA GLN A 36 13.17 10.07 -3.96
C GLN A 36 13.46 9.11 -5.12
N ILE A 37 12.67 8.04 -5.25
CA ILE A 37 12.78 7.08 -6.35
C ILE A 37 12.48 7.79 -7.68
N GLN A 38 11.39 8.57 -7.75
CA GLN A 38 11.09 9.38 -8.93
C GLN A 38 12.26 10.32 -9.29
N THR A 39 12.82 11.01 -8.30
CA THR A 39 13.95 11.93 -8.48
C THR A 39 15.18 11.19 -9.00
N LEU A 40 15.50 10.03 -8.42
CA LEU A 40 16.60 9.17 -8.87
C LEU A 40 16.43 8.75 -10.34
N PHE A 41 15.24 8.28 -10.73
CA PHE A 41 14.97 7.89 -12.11
C PHE A 41 15.05 9.08 -13.07
N VAL A 42 14.59 10.28 -12.68
CA VAL A 42 14.75 11.50 -13.49
C VAL A 42 16.22 11.84 -13.69
N TYR A 43 17.04 11.80 -12.63
CA TYR A 43 18.47 12.08 -12.74
C TYR A 43 19.20 11.04 -13.58
N LEU A 44 18.84 9.77 -13.44
CA LEU A 44 19.47 8.67 -14.16
C LEU A 44 19.12 8.68 -15.66
N THR A 45 17.85 8.88 -15.99
CA THR A 45 17.37 8.81 -17.38
C THR A 45 17.48 10.14 -18.12
N ARG A 46 17.49 11.27 -17.39
CA ARG A 46 17.34 12.64 -17.91
C ARG A 46 16.14 12.82 -18.85
N ASN A 47 15.15 11.92 -18.77
CA ASN A 47 14.00 11.88 -19.64
C ASN A 47 12.75 11.49 -18.84
N GLY A 48 11.78 12.41 -18.77
CA GLY A 48 10.54 12.21 -18.01
C GLY A 48 9.68 11.05 -18.54
N ASP A 49 9.71 10.77 -19.85
CA ASP A 49 8.94 9.67 -20.44
C ASP A 49 9.53 8.31 -20.09
N LEU A 50 10.86 8.18 -20.14
CA LEU A 50 11.53 6.95 -19.71
C LEU A 50 11.40 6.72 -18.21
N THR A 51 11.52 7.78 -17.40
CA THR A 51 11.25 7.70 -15.96
C THR A 51 9.86 7.15 -15.68
N MET A 52 8.84 7.68 -16.37
CA MET A 52 7.46 7.24 -16.23
C MET A 52 7.30 5.75 -16.56
N ILE A 53 7.89 5.28 -17.66
CA ILE A 53 7.80 3.88 -18.08
C ILE A 53 8.52 2.97 -17.07
N LEU A 54 9.70 3.35 -16.60
CA LEU A 54 10.45 2.55 -15.63
C LEU A 54 9.73 2.44 -14.29
N LEU A 55 9.16 3.55 -13.80
CA LEU A 55 8.34 3.54 -12.58
C LEU A 55 7.08 2.72 -12.76
N PHE A 56 6.41 2.83 -13.91
CA PHE A 56 5.25 2.01 -14.23
C PHE A 56 5.59 0.52 -14.22
N LEU A 57 6.69 0.11 -14.86
CA LEU A 57 7.13 -1.29 -14.87
C LEU A 57 7.52 -1.78 -13.47
N LEU A 58 8.20 -0.94 -12.70
CA LEU A 58 8.58 -1.25 -11.32
C LEU A 58 7.34 -1.46 -10.42
N LEU A 59 6.33 -0.61 -10.56
CA LEU A 59 5.12 -0.64 -9.73
C LEU A 59 3.97 -1.45 -10.35
N LEU A 60 4.18 -2.06 -11.52
CA LEU A 60 3.15 -2.74 -12.31
C LEU A 60 2.28 -3.71 -11.48
N PRO A 61 2.83 -4.65 -10.69
CA PRO A 61 2.00 -5.58 -9.93
C PRO A 61 1.09 -4.85 -8.92
N GLY A 62 1.62 -3.79 -8.28
CA GLY A 62 0.84 -2.94 -7.39
C GLY A 62 -0.27 -2.19 -8.14
N ILE A 63 0.03 -1.59 -9.29
CA ILE A 63 -0.95 -0.87 -10.12
C ILE A 63 -2.10 -1.82 -10.56
N VAL A 64 -1.77 -3.04 -10.97
CA VAL A 64 -2.77 -4.04 -11.35
C VAL A 64 -3.69 -4.36 -10.18
N ILE A 65 -3.14 -4.60 -8.99
CA ILE A 65 -3.92 -4.86 -7.78
C ILE A 65 -4.80 -3.66 -7.41
N HIS A 66 -4.28 -2.43 -7.57
CA HIS A 66 -4.98 -1.19 -7.23
C HIS A 66 -6.24 -1.04 -8.07
N GLU A 67 -6.09 -1.12 -9.39
CA GLU A 67 -7.22 -1.02 -10.31
C GLU A 67 -8.19 -2.20 -10.16
N ALA A 68 -7.69 -3.39 -9.83
CA ALA A 68 -8.51 -4.57 -9.59
C ALA A 68 -9.36 -4.42 -8.31
N ALA A 69 -8.82 -3.79 -7.27
CA ALA A 69 -9.55 -3.50 -6.04
C ALA A 69 -10.73 -2.55 -6.30
N HIS A 70 -10.50 -1.47 -7.06
CA HIS A 70 -11.56 -0.58 -7.53
C HIS A 70 -12.63 -1.32 -8.32
N TRP A 71 -12.21 -2.13 -9.30
CA TRP A 71 -13.11 -2.90 -10.14
C TRP A 71 -13.97 -3.88 -9.33
N PHE A 72 -13.36 -4.60 -8.41
CA PHE A 72 -14.03 -5.58 -7.57
C PHE A 72 -15.02 -4.92 -6.61
N ALA A 73 -14.60 -3.85 -5.93
CA ALA A 73 -15.46 -3.10 -5.02
C ALA A 73 -16.67 -2.50 -5.76
N ALA A 74 -16.44 -1.88 -6.92
CA ALA A 74 -17.52 -1.32 -7.74
C ALA A 74 -18.53 -2.39 -8.15
N ARG A 75 -18.06 -3.56 -8.59
CA ARG A 75 -18.92 -4.67 -9.02
C ARG A 75 -19.68 -5.30 -7.85
N ALA A 76 -19.04 -5.43 -6.69
CA ALA A 76 -19.68 -5.89 -5.45
C ALA A 76 -20.80 -4.94 -4.98
N LEU A 77 -20.65 -3.64 -5.24
CA LEU A 77 -21.64 -2.61 -4.94
C LEU A 77 -22.71 -2.44 -6.05
N GLY A 78 -22.68 -3.27 -7.09
CA GLY A 78 -23.64 -3.23 -8.19
C GLY A 78 -23.42 -2.09 -9.20
N LEU A 79 -22.27 -1.41 -9.16
CA LEU A 79 -21.92 -0.36 -10.12
C LEU A 79 -21.43 -0.98 -11.43
N LYS A 80 -21.73 -0.33 -12.56
CA LYS A 80 -21.17 -0.73 -13.85
C LYS A 80 -19.70 -0.33 -13.92
N THR A 81 -18.84 -1.28 -14.25
CA THR A 81 -17.43 -1.06 -14.52
C THR A 81 -17.16 -0.98 -16.02
N GLY A 82 -16.30 -0.06 -16.41
CA GLY A 82 -15.88 0.18 -17.78
C GLY A 82 -14.53 -0.47 -18.09
N LYS A 83 -13.75 0.18 -18.96
CA LYS A 83 -12.49 -0.38 -19.45
C LYS A 83 -11.42 -0.33 -18.35
N PHE A 84 -10.78 -1.47 -18.13
CA PHE A 84 -9.56 -1.61 -17.32
C PHE A 84 -8.35 -1.25 -18.20
N ARG A 85 -7.57 -0.23 -17.83
CA ARG A 85 -6.41 0.21 -18.59
C ARG A 85 -5.20 0.37 -17.68
N VAL A 86 -4.20 -0.47 -17.90
CA VAL A 86 -2.92 -0.42 -17.17
C VAL A 86 -1.86 0.10 -18.13
N TRP A 87 -1.86 1.41 -18.34
CA TRP A 87 -0.85 2.06 -19.18
C TRP A 87 -0.62 3.51 -18.72
N PRO A 88 0.64 3.93 -18.59
CA PRO A 88 0.93 5.27 -18.09
C PRO A 88 0.48 6.33 -19.10
N ARG A 89 -0.21 7.35 -18.61
CA ARG A 89 -0.65 8.51 -19.40
C ARG A 89 -0.35 9.79 -18.64
N LYS A 90 0.25 10.76 -19.33
CA LYS A 90 0.39 12.12 -18.81
C LYS A 90 -0.98 12.76 -18.65
N GLN A 91 -1.30 13.21 -17.44
CA GLN A 91 -2.51 13.96 -17.11
C GLN A 91 -2.10 15.33 -16.56
N GLY A 92 -1.71 16.24 -17.47
CA GLY A 92 -1.26 17.59 -17.11
C GLY A 92 -0.01 17.56 -16.21
N LYS A 93 -0.15 18.00 -14.95
CA LYS A 93 0.93 17.98 -13.94
C LYS A 93 1.09 16.61 -13.25
N TYR A 94 0.15 15.68 -13.44
CA TYR A 94 0.16 14.37 -12.80
C TYR A 94 0.43 13.26 -13.82
N ILE A 95 0.98 12.16 -13.32
CA ILE A 95 1.22 10.95 -14.10
C ILE A 95 0.19 9.93 -13.63
N GLY A 96 -0.76 9.58 -14.51
CA GLY A 96 -1.65 8.46 -14.26
C GLY A 96 -0.96 7.18 -14.69
N LEU A 97 -0.84 6.19 -13.80
CA LEU A 97 -0.15 4.92 -14.09
C LEU A 97 -1.11 3.81 -14.52
N GLY A 98 -2.39 3.94 -14.17
CA GLY A 98 -3.50 3.06 -14.54
C GLY A 98 -4.83 3.80 -14.42
N SER A 99 -5.89 3.21 -14.95
CA SER A 99 -7.26 3.60 -14.63
C SER A 99 -8.28 2.51 -14.92
N VAL A 100 -9.30 2.44 -14.06
CA VAL A 100 -10.56 1.77 -14.30
C VAL A 100 -11.70 2.78 -14.27
N SER A 101 -12.57 2.74 -15.28
CA SER A 101 -13.77 3.58 -15.29
C SER A 101 -14.86 2.95 -14.43
N VAL A 102 -15.36 3.68 -13.44
CA VAL A 102 -16.48 3.24 -12.58
C VAL A 102 -17.66 4.18 -12.79
N GLN A 103 -18.87 3.63 -12.90
CA GLN A 103 -20.09 4.44 -12.92
C GLN A 103 -20.22 5.22 -11.62
N ARG A 104 -20.54 6.52 -11.69
CA ARG A 104 -20.87 7.32 -10.50
C ARG A 104 -22.03 6.68 -9.73
N GLY A 105 -21.84 6.58 -8.43
CA GLY A 105 -22.79 5.98 -7.51
C GLY A 105 -23.29 7.02 -6.50
N ASN A 106 -23.82 6.53 -5.39
CA ASN A 106 -24.04 7.37 -4.21
C ASN A 106 -22.69 7.66 -3.51
N LEU A 107 -22.61 8.75 -2.76
CA LEU A 107 -21.40 9.17 -2.03
C LEU A 107 -20.72 8.04 -1.24
N TRP A 108 -21.51 7.21 -0.56
CA TRP A 108 -20.97 6.08 0.22
C TRP A 108 -20.39 4.97 -0.67
N GLN A 109 -20.97 4.70 -1.84
CA GLN A 109 -20.43 3.72 -2.79
C GLN A 109 -19.10 4.23 -3.35
N GLU A 110 -19.03 5.51 -3.71
CA GLU A 110 -17.81 6.14 -4.21
C GLU A 110 -16.71 6.13 -3.15
N THR A 111 -17.06 6.38 -1.88
CA THR A 111 -16.12 6.32 -0.76
C THR A 111 -15.58 4.90 -0.56
N ILE A 112 -16.44 3.88 -0.60
CA ILE A 112 -16.02 2.48 -0.45
C ILE A 112 -15.12 2.04 -1.60
N VAL A 113 -15.48 2.39 -2.85
CA VAL A 113 -14.64 2.11 -4.02
C VAL A 113 -13.29 2.82 -3.87
N GLY A 114 -13.29 4.11 -3.56
CA GLY A 114 -12.07 4.91 -3.35
C GLY A 114 -11.12 4.34 -2.29
N MET A 115 -11.67 3.76 -1.21
CA MET A 115 -10.87 3.14 -0.15
C MET A 115 -10.45 1.69 -0.43
N ALA A 116 -11.03 1.04 -1.44
CA ALA A 116 -10.81 -0.38 -1.71
C ALA A 116 -9.32 -0.74 -1.91
N PRO A 117 -8.52 0.01 -2.69
CA PRO A 117 -7.10 -0.29 -2.85
C PRO A 117 -6.33 -0.21 -1.54
N LEU A 118 -6.63 0.77 -0.68
CA LEU A 118 -5.96 0.91 0.61
C LEU A 118 -6.26 -0.29 1.52
N ILE A 119 -7.52 -0.73 1.56
CA ILE A 119 -7.94 -1.89 2.37
C ILE A 119 -7.28 -3.16 1.84
N VAL A 120 -7.38 -3.43 0.54
CA VAL A 120 -6.79 -4.62 -0.10
C VAL A 120 -5.27 -4.62 0.07
N GLY A 121 -4.62 -3.49 -0.17
CA GLY A 121 -3.19 -3.30 0.02
C GLY A 121 -2.76 -3.60 1.45
N THR A 122 -3.47 -3.08 2.45
CA THR A 122 -3.16 -3.33 3.86
C THR A 122 -3.27 -4.81 4.22
N VAL A 123 -4.32 -5.49 3.75
CA VAL A 123 -4.49 -6.93 3.96
C VAL A 123 -3.35 -7.72 3.30
N LEU A 124 -3.01 -7.41 2.05
CA LEU A 124 -1.91 -8.08 1.35
C LEU A 124 -0.57 -7.85 2.02
N LEU A 125 -0.27 -6.63 2.46
CA LEU A 125 0.95 -6.32 3.21
C LEU A 125 1.03 -7.11 4.52
N ALA A 126 -0.08 -7.25 5.24
CA ALA A 126 -0.14 -8.05 6.46
C ALA A 126 0.09 -9.55 6.18
N LEU A 127 -0.53 -10.10 5.13
CA LEU A 127 -0.36 -11.50 4.74
C LEU A 127 1.07 -11.82 4.27
N ILE A 128 1.64 -10.98 3.41
CA ILE A 128 3.03 -11.12 2.93
C ILE A 128 4.01 -10.95 4.09
N GLY A 129 3.75 -9.95 4.95
CA GLY A 129 4.51 -9.71 6.17
C GLY A 129 4.58 -10.95 7.04
N GLU A 130 3.43 -11.54 7.38
CA GLU A 130 3.39 -12.73 8.24
C GLU A 130 4.00 -13.97 7.56
N HIS A 131 3.76 -14.17 6.26
CA HIS A 131 4.25 -15.34 5.54
C HIS A 131 5.79 -15.43 5.50
N ILE A 132 6.48 -14.28 5.50
CA ILE A 132 7.91 -14.22 5.16
C ILE A 132 8.75 -13.66 6.30
N PHE A 133 8.25 -12.59 6.90
CA PHE A 133 8.97 -11.91 7.97
C PHE A 133 8.55 -12.42 9.34
N HIS A 134 7.59 -13.35 9.41
CA HIS A 134 7.00 -13.86 10.66
C HIS A 134 6.79 -12.70 11.63
N VAL A 135 6.04 -11.68 11.19
CA VAL A 135 5.90 -10.39 11.89
C VAL A 135 5.47 -10.59 13.35
N PHE A 136 4.73 -11.65 13.64
CA PHE A 136 4.40 -12.04 15.01
C PHE A 136 5.62 -12.41 15.89
N ARG A 137 6.64 -13.06 15.33
CA ARG A 137 7.91 -13.34 16.03
C ARG A 137 8.76 -12.08 16.17
N PHE A 138 8.69 -11.18 15.20
CA PHE A 138 9.38 -9.88 15.24
C PHE A 138 8.85 -8.98 16.37
N SER A 139 7.53 -8.97 16.61
CA SER A 139 6.92 -8.15 17.67
C SER A 139 7.32 -8.62 19.08
N ILE A 140 7.41 -9.93 19.29
CA ILE A 140 7.88 -10.52 20.55
C ILE A 140 9.36 -10.19 20.77
N ALA A 141 10.22 -10.35 19.75
CA ALA A 141 11.64 -10.03 19.82
C ALA A 141 11.92 -8.53 20.09
N LEU A 142 11.06 -7.63 19.58
CA LEU A 142 11.14 -6.19 19.85
C LEU A 142 10.85 -5.87 21.32
N SER A 143 9.86 -6.55 21.91
CA SER A 143 9.49 -6.38 23.32
C SER A 143 10.59 -6.82 24.28
N GLU A 144 11.42 -7.77 23.84
CA GLU A 144 12.58 -8.29 24.58
C GLU A 144 13.89 -7.54 24.26
N GLN A 145 13.83 -6.42 23.53
CA GLN A 145 14.99 -5.61 23.10
C GLN A 145 16.03 -6.38 22.27
N GLN A 146 15.62 -7.46 21.59
CA GLN A 146 16.50 -8.30 20.78
C GLN A 146 16.66 -7.76 19.35
N TRP A 147 17.01 -6.48 19.22
CA TRP A 147 17.14 -5.78 17.93
C TRP A 147 18.06 -6.47 16.93
N ILE A 148 19.16 -7.05 17.42
CA ILE A 148 20.10 -7.80 16.60
C ILE A 148 19.46 -9.07 16.02
N ASN A 149 18.63 -9.78 16.79
CA ASN A 149 17.97 -11.01 16.33
C ASN A 149 16.88 -10.68 15.31
N SER A 150 16.14 -9.58 15.53
CA SER A 150 15.18 -9.03 14.56
C SER A 150 15.84 -8.66 13.24
N TRP A 151 17.01 -8.01 13.26
CA TRP A 151 17.76 -7.67 12.05
C TRP A 151 18.26 -8.91 11.31
N ARG A 152 18.78 -9.92 12.03
CA ARG A 152 19.21 -11.19 11.41
C ARG A 152 18.05 -11.96 10.78
N ALA A 153 16.90 -12.02 11.45
CA ALA A 153 15.70 -12.65 10.89
C ALA A 153 15.25 -11.96 9.60
N PHE A 154 15.30 -10.62 9.56
CA PHE A 154 15.03 -9.87 8.32
C PHE A 154 16.04 -10.19 7.21
N GLN A 155 17.34 -10.25 7.52
CA GLN A 155 18.36 -10.64 6.54
C GLN A 155 18.17 -12.07 6.03
N GLN A 156 17.82 -13.00 6.91
CA GLN A 156 17.56 -14.40 6.54
C GLN A 156 16.34 -14.50 5.63
N ALA A 157 15.26 -13.77 5.93
CA ALA A 157 14.07 -13.72 5.08
C ALA A 157 14.37 -13.21 3.66
N LEU A 158 15.35 -12.29 3.50
CA LEU A 158 15.80 -11.82 2.19
C LEU A 158 16.72 -12.81 1.46
N GLN A 159 17.37 -13.74 2.17
CA GLN A 159 18.26 -14.75 1.61
C GLN A 159 17.53 -16.01 1.15
N GLU A 160 16.26 -16.17 1.52
CA GLU A 160 15.40 -17.23 0.98
C GLU A 160 15.25 -17.11 -0.55
N PRO A 161 15.06 -18.23 -1.29
CA PRO A 161 15.01 -18.23 -2.76
C PRO A 161 14.01 -17.21 -3.34
N ASP A 162 12.87 -17.03 -2.67
CA ASP A 162 11.81 -16.11 -3.09
C ASP A 162 11.80 -14.78 -2.30
N GLY A 163 12.69 -14.61 -1.32
CA GLY A 163 12.69 -13.48 -0.38
C GLY A 163 12.78 -12.12 -1.07
N ILE A 164 13.59 -12.02 -2.12
CA ILE A 164 13.74 -10.81 -2.93
C ILE A 164 12.47 -10.50 -3.73
N LEU A 165 11.84 -11.53 -4.32
CA LEU A 165 10.61 -11.37 -5.09
C LEU A 165 9.50 -10.81 -4.19
N TRP A 166 9.39 -11.34 -2.98
CA TRP A 166 8.40 -10.87 -2.03
C TRP A 166 8.70 -9.49 -1.45
N ALA A 167 9.97 -9.17 -1.18
CA ALA A 167 10.37 -7.83 -0.81
C ALA A 167 10.02 -6.82 -1.91
N TYR A 168 10.23 -7.21 -3.18
CA TYR A 168 9.80 -6.44 -4.34
C TYR A 168 8.27 -6.27 -4.41
N LEU A 169 7.50 -7.34 -4.20
CA LEU A 169 6.03 -7.26 -4.19
C LEU A 169 5.52 -6.37 -3.05
N LEU A 170 6.09 -6.50 -1.85
CA LEU A 170 5.75 -5.67 -0.70
C LEU A 170 6.02 -4.19 -1.01
N PHE A 171 7.18 -3.89 -1.62
CA PHE A 171 7.52 -2.56 -2.09
C PHE A 171 6.53 -2.06 -3.16
N ALA A 172 6.26 -2.84 -4.21
CA ALA A 172 5.40 -2.42 -5.31
C ALA A 172 3.95 -2.20 -4.87
N ILE A 173 3.41 -3.07 -4.01
CA ILE A 173 2.06 -2.93 -3.44
C ILE A 173 2.03 -1.70 -2.53
N ALA A 174 2.94 -1.57 -1.57
CA ALA A 174 2.92 -0.45 -0.61
C ALA A 174 3.01 0.93 -1.30
N ASN A 175 3.75 1.03 -2.40
CA ASN A 175 3.92 2.29 -3.13
C ASN A 175 2.82 2.56 -4.17
N ALA A 176 2.02 1.55 -4.55
CA ALA A 176 0.92 1.72 -5.50
C ALA A 176 -0.43 2.02 -4.85
N MET A 177 -0.66 1.59 -3.60
CA MET A 177 -1.98 1.64 -2.94
C MET A 177 -2.34 3.00 -2.31
N MET A 178 -1.45 3.99 -2.43
CA MET A 178 -1.68 5.33 -1.89
C MET A 178 -2.74 6.06 -2.75
N PRO A 179 -3.80 6.64 -2.14
CA PRO A 179 -4.81 7.36 -2.88
C PRO A 179 -4.24 8.52 -3.69
N SER A 180 -4.55 8.54 -4.98
CA SER A 180 -4.14 9.53 -5.95
C SER A 180 -5.28 10.51 -6.25
N ALA A 181 -5.03 11.49 -7.12
CA ALA A 181 -6.08 12.44 -7.53
C ALA A 181 -7.17 11.80 -8.40
N SER A 182 -6.89 10.68 -9.07
CA SER A 182 -7.87 9.96 -9.89
C SER A 182 -8.77 9.02 -9.09
N ASP A 183 -8.45 8.77 -7.82
CA ASP A 183 -9.24 7.93 -6.91
C ASP A 183 -10.36 8.71 -6.18
N ARG A 184 -10.52 10.01 -6.48
CA ARG A 184 -11.44 10.96 -5.83
C ARG A 184 -12.53 11.45 -6.78
#